data_AF-A0AAU8JTT2-F1
#
_entry.id   AF-A0AAU8JTT2-F1
#
_cell.length_a   1.000
_cell.length_b   1.000
_cell.length_c   1.000
_cell.angle_alpha   90.00
_cell.angle_beta   90.00
_cell.angle_gamma   90.00
#
_symmetry.space_group_name_H-M   'P 1'
#
loop_
_entity.id
_entity.type
_entity.pdbx_description
1 polymer ?
#
loop_
_entity_poly.entity_id
_entity_poly.type
_entity_poly.pdbx_seq_one_letter_code
_entity_poly.pdbx_strand_id
1 'polypeptide(L)'
;MDQDERMLHASSFGAAAVATNYCGEQQNRGCSVAGLRDKAQRLTAAGIQVLYGFYEYHGGNTPDVNGRGWKSLEGRLGPLEGMTATGTRDQARNAFNRSGAAIPTGRRVMDYGDSDISKGFGNCTEAGRSTCAELKKGAADRAAGQLAATLSWTTTYNDPWYVDKLLGDARVDGIIAGYGAFTGVREYDRGWQCANAVNLVRDWVNRHGATHRMATAGDRMFR
;
A
#
# COMPACT_ATOMS: atom_id res chain seq x y z
N MET A 1 -11.71 20.88 -16.43
CA MET A 1 -11.97 19.93 -15.32
C MET A 1 -10.98 18.81 -15.52
N ASP A 2 -9.87 18.90 -14.78
CA ASP A 2 -8.55 18.38 -15.16
C ASP A 2 -8.39 16.89 -14.85
N GLN A 3 -7.56 16.19 -15.63
CA GLN A 3 -7.39 14.73 -15.51
C GLN A 3 -6.74 14.27 -14.19
N ASP A 4 -6.23 15.21 -13.39
CA ASP A 4 -5.59 14.99 -12.09
C ASP A 4 -6.54 14.59 -10.93
N GLU A 5 -7.86 14.63 -11.11
CA GLU A 5 -8.85 14.30 -10.06
C GLU A 5 -9.40 12.85 -10.13
N ARG A 6 -8.90 12.00 -11.04
CA ARG A 6 -9.57 10.72 -11.37
C ARG A 6 -9.26 9.52 -10.47
N MET A 7 -8.40 9.65 -9.46
CA MET A 7 -8.00 8.52 -8.59
C MET A 7 -8.77 8.42 -7.25
N LEU A 8 -10.04 8.80 -7.22
CA LEU A 8 -10.80 9.05 -5.98
C LEU A 8 -11.94 8.07 -5.66
N HIS A 9 -11.85 6.80 -6.04
CA HIS A 9 -12.76 5.78 -5.52
C HIS A 9 -12.05 4.48 -5.17
N ALA A 10 -11.45 4.45 -3.97
CA ALA A 10 -11.20 3.21 -3.25
C ALA A 10 -11.94 3.30 -1.92
N SER A 11 -12.78 2.30 -1.67
CA SER A 11 -13.57 2.13 -0.46
C SER A 11 -12.72 2.23 0.80
N SER A 12 -13.09 3.18 1.64
CA SER A 12 -12.81 3.30 3.09
C SER A 12 -11.37 3.47 3.58
N PHE A 13 -10.29 3.15 2.85
CA PHE A 13 -8.92 3.46 3.30
C PHE A 13 -8.03 4.05 2.22
N GLY A 14 -7.73 5.34 2.40
CA GLY A 14 -6.53 6.02 1.94
C GLY A 14 -6.34 6.24 0.44
N ALA A 15 -5.73 7.37 0.10
CA ALA A 15 -5.11 7.52 -1.20
C ALA A 15 -3.73 6.86 -1.12
N ALA A 16 -3.58 5.72 -1.80
CA ALA A 16 -2.26 5.17 -2.08
C ALA A 16 -1.70 5.95 -3.29
N ALA A 17 -0.66 6.73 -3.07
CA ALA A 17 0.03 7.43 -4.13
C ALA A 17 1.35 6.69 -4.40
N VAL A 18 1.42 6.01 -5.55
CA VAL A 18 2.66 5.40 -6.04
C VAL A 18 3.52 6.53 -6.59
N ALA A 19 4.60 6.85 -5.90
CA ALA A 19 5.37 8.06 -6.16
C ALA A 19 6.61 7.71 -6.97
N THR A 20 6.65 8.08 -8.24
CA THR A 20 7.83 7.81 -9.07
C THR A 20 8.96 8.80 -8.78
N ASN A 21 10.17 8.29 -8.55
CA ASN A 21 11.38 9.07 -8.22
C ASN A 21 12.01 9.83 -9.41
N TYR A 22 11.30 9.94 -10.54
CA TYR A 22 11.85 10.46 -11.79
C TYR A 22 12.04 11.99 -11.77
N CYS A 23 11.15 12.72 -11.11
CA CYS A 23 11.16 14.19 -11.06
C CYS A 23 11.77 14.72 -9.75
N GLY A 24 12.72 15.64 -9.86
CA GLY A 24 13.30 16.33 -8.70
C GLY A 24 12.48 17.55 -8.30
N GLU A 25 12.43 17.84 -6.99
CA GLU A 25 11.63 18.93 -6.42
C GLU A 25 12.00 20.31 -6.98
N GLN A 26 13.29 20.58 -7.19
CA GLN A 26 13.77 21.85 -7.74
C GLN A 26 13.52 21.98 -9.25
N GLN A 27 13.65 20.87 -9.98
CA GLN A 27 13.57 20.87 -11.44
C GLN A 27 12.12 20.84 -11.94
N ASN A 28 11.26 20.06 -11.28
CA ASN A 28 9.86 19.94 -11.64
C ASN A 28 9.02 19.52 -10.42
N ARG A 29 8.63 20.51 -9.60
CA ARG A 29 7.83 20.27 -8.40
C ARG A 29 6.49 19.60 -8.71
N GLY A 30 5.83 19.98 -9.81
CA GLY A 30 4.52 19.45 -10.18
C GLY A 30 4.50 17.94 -10.42
N CYS A 31 5.63 17.35 -10.82
CA CYS A 31 5.82 15.92 -11.04
C CYS A 31 6.56 15.23 -9.88
N SER A 32 7.13 15.97 -8.92
CA SER A 32 7.91 15.40 -7.82
C SER A 32 7.03 14.85 -6.71
N VAL A 33 7.61 13.97 -5.88
CA VAL A 33 6.96 13.45 -4.66
C VAL A 33 6.59 14.59 -3.70
N ALA A 34 7.38 15.65 -3.65
CA ALA A 34 7.06 16.83 -2.84
C ALA A 34 5.80 17.56 -3.35
N GLY A 35 5.64 17.71 -4.67
CA GLY A 35 4.42 18.30 -5.24
C GLY A 35 3.19 17.39 -5.10
N LEU A 36 3.38 16.07 -5.19
CA LEU A 36 2.34 15.10 -4.86
C LEU A 36 1.91 15.25 -3.40
N ARG A 37 2.86 15.41 -2.47
CA ARG A 37 2.56 15.68 -1.06
C ARG A 37 1.81 16.99 -0.87
N ASP A 38 2.15 18.05 -1.60
CA ASP A 38 1.42 19.32 -1.54
C ASP A 38 -0.05 19.13 -1.94
N LYS A 39 -0.32 18.34 -3.00
CA LYS A 39 -1.69 17.97 -3.40
C LYS A 39 -2.38 17.13 -2.33
N ALA A 40 -1.65 16.18 -1.72
CA ALA A 40 -2.15 15.29 -0.69
C ALA A 40 -2.57 16.02 0.60
N GLN A 41 -2.09 17.25 0.85
CA GLN A 41 -2.50 18.02 2.02
C GLN A 41 -4.00 18.32 2.05
N ARG A 42 -4.68 18.40 0.89
CA ARG A 42 -6.14 18.53 0.84
C ARG A 42 -6.84 17.28 1.37
N LEU A 43 -6.26 16.10 1.14
CA LEU A 43 -6.79 14.83 1.61
C LEU A 43 -6.60 14.69 3.12
N THR A 44 -5.41 14.98 3.63
CA THR A 44 -5.13 14.92 5.07
C THR A 44 -5.93 15.97 5.85
N ALA A 45 -6.16 17.16 5.28
CA ALA A 45 -7.07 18.16 5.85
C ALA A 45 -8.53 17.66 5.93
N ALA A 46 -8.95 16.81 4.99
CA ALA A 46 -10.26 16.13 5.02
C ALA A 46 -10.27 14.87 5.91
N GLY A 47 -9.19 14.61 6.66
CA GLY A 47 -9.07 13.46 7.57
C GLY A 47 -8.70 12.14 6.87
N ILE A 48 -8.41 12.17 5.58
CA ILE A 48 -8.02 11.00 4.78
C ILE A 48 -6.54 10.70 5.03
N GLN A 49 -6.23 9.44 5.31
CA GLN A 49 -4.84 8.97 5.47
C GLN A 49 -4.17 8.77 4.11
N VAL A 50 -2.90 9.13 3.99
CA VAL A 50 -2.14 9.08 2.73
C VAL A 50 -0.94 8.17 2.90
N LEU A 51 -0.77 7.24 1.97
CA LEU A 51 0.35 6.32 1.93
C LEU A 51 1.16 6.54 0.66
N TYR A 52 2.45 6.84 0.82
CA TYR A 52 3.39 7.00 -0.30
C TYR A 52 4.16 5.70 -0.53
N GLY A 53 4.06 5.14 -1.75
CA GLY A 53 4.67 3.84 -2.07
C GLY A 53 6.01 3.94 -2.78
N PHE A 54 6.93 3.04 -2.41
CA PHE A 54 8.29 2.95 -2.93
C PHE A 54 8.68 1.48 -3.15
N TYR A 55 9.09 1.13 -4.37
CA TYR A 55 9.51 -0.23 -4.69
C TYR A 55 10.99 -0.44 -4.36
N GLU A 56 11.35 -1.52 -3.68
CA GLU A 56 12.78 -1.84 -3.48
C GLU A 56 13.46 -2.22 -4.80
N TYR A 57 12.69 -2.75 -5.76
CA TYR A 57 13.16 -3.28 -7.03
C TYR A 57 13.10 -2.24 -8.17
N HIS A 58 13.80 -1.12 -8.02
CA HIS A 58 14.20 -0.30 -9.17
C HIS A 58 15.70 -0.02 -9.08
N GLY A 59 16.50 -0.85 -9.77
CA GLY A 59 17.94 -0.62 -9.95
C GLY A 59 18.21 0.55 -10.91
N GLY A 60 19.33 1.25 -10.70
CA GLY A 60 19.76 2.40 -11.50
C GLY A 60 20.14 3.61 -10.64
N ASN A 61 20.30 4.77 -11.28
CA ASN A 61 20.73 6.01 -10.61
C ASN A 61 19.59 6.71 -9.83
N THR A 62 18.37 6.17 -9.85
CA THR A 62 17.20 6.75 -9.16
C THR A 62 16.40 5.67 -8.41
N PRO A 63 16.98 4.97 -7.41
CA PRO A 63 16.26 3.97 -6.63
C PRO A 63 15.09 4.63 -5.89
N ASP A 64 13.94 3.99 -5.81
CA ASP A 64 12.79 4.56 -5.09
C ASP A 64 13.09 4.70 -3.60
N VAL A 65 13.51 3.61 -2.95
CA VAL A 65 14.03 3.62 -1.58
C VAL A 65 15.35 4.37 -1.54
N ASN A 66 15.53 5.28 -0.56
CA ASN A 66 16.69 6.18 -0.46
C ASN A 66 16.84 7.18 -1.63
N GLY A 67 15.88 7.19 -2.55
CA GLY A 67 15.80 8.12 -3.67
C GLY A 67 15.47 9.55 -3.26
N ARG A 68 15.40 10.43 -4.26
CA ARG A 68 14.99 11.84 -4.07
C ARG A 68 13.57 11.91 -3.48
N GLY A 69 12.65 11.11 -4.02
CA GLY A 69 11.27 11.04 -3.53
C GLY A 69 11.18 10.61 -2.07
N TRP A 70 11.85 9.51 -1.71
CA TRP A 70 11.92 9.03 -0.33
C TRP A 70 12.49 10.09 0.62
N LYS A 71 13.65 10.66 0.29
CA LYS A 71 14.31 11.71 1.09
C LYS A 71 13.48 12.98 1.21
N SER A 72 12.65 13.30 0.22
CA SER A 72 11.77 14.47 0.27
C SER A 72 10.64 14.33 1.31
N LEU A 73 10.35 13.12 1.76
CA LEU A 73 9.31 12.80 2.75
C LEU A 73 9.88 12.48 4.14
N GLU A 74 11.12 12.00 4.22
CA GLU A 74 11.77 11.66 5.48
C GLU A 74 11.78 12.87 6.44
N GLY A 75 11.32 12.68 7.68
CA GLY A 75 11.17 13.75 8.66
C GLY A 75 10.05 14.76 8.37
N ARG A 76 9.27 14.60 7.29
CA ARG A 76 8.24 15.56 6.85
C ARG A 76 6.81 15.01 6.84
N LEU A 77 6.61 13.74 7.21
CA LEU A 77 5.27 13.13 7.27
C LEU A 77 4.40 13.75 8.38
N GLY A 78 3.22 14.26 8.02
CA GLY A 78 2.18 14.73 8.93
C GLY A 78 1.39 13.57 9.56
N PRO A 79 0.56 13.77 10.60
CA PRO A 79 -0.04 12.70 11.42
C PRO A 79 -0.87 11.66 10.66
N LEU A 80 -1.35 11.97 9.46
CA LEU A 80 -2.13 11.08 8.61
C LEU A 80 -1.33 10.55 7.41
N GLU A 81 -0.01 10.68 7.44
CA GLU A 81 0.89 10.29 6.36
C GLU A 81 1.85 9.18 6.80
N GLY A 82 2.00 8.19 5.93
CA GLY A 82 2.95 7.08 6.07
C GLY A 82 3.66 6.75 4.76
N MET A 83 4.65 5.87 4.83
CA MET A 83 5.39 5.38 3.67
C MET A 83 5.37 3.85 3.64
N THR A 84 5.24 3.27 2.45
CA THR A 84 5.39 1.83 2.25
C THR A 84 6.67 1.50 1.50
N ALA A 85 7.27 0.37 1.87
CA ALA A 85 8.34 -0.26 1.13
C ALA A 85 7.85 -1.59 0.58
N THR A 86 7.79 -1.71 -0.75
CA THR A 86 7.24 -2.90 -1.42
C THR A 86 8.28 -4.01 -1.50
N GLY A 87 7.92 -5.21 -1.04
CA GLY A 87 8.77 -6.40 -1.15
C GLY A 87 8.54 -7.43 -0.05
N THR A 88 9.41 -8.43 0.01
CA THR A 88 9.45 -9.38 1.13
C THR A 88 9.68 -8.68 2.47
N ARG A 89 9.38 -9.36 3.58
CA ARG A 89 9.48 -8.79 4.93
C ARG A 89 10.88 -8.27 5.23
N ASP A 90 11.91 -9.01 4.84
CA ASP A 90 13.29 -8.57 5.05
C ASP A 90 13.69 -7.41 4.12
N GLN A 91 13.18 -7.35 2.88
CA GLN A 91 13.42 -6.20 2.00
C GLN A 91 12.80 -4.92 2.57
N ALA A 92 11.52 -4.97 2.98
CA ALA A 92 10.83 -3.82 3.56
C ALA A 92 11.51 -3.35 4.85
N ARG A 93 11.85 -4.27 5.76
CA ARG A 93 12.61 -3.94 6.97
C ARG A 93 13.98 -3.34 6.65
N ASN A 94 14.71 -3.93 5.72
CA ASN A 94 16.03 -3.43 5.33
C ASN A 94 15.94 -2.05 4.65
N ALA A 95 14.88 -1.75 3.91
CA ALA A 95 14.63 -0.42 3.37
C ALA A 95 14.53 0.63 4.49
N PHE A 96 13.66 0.39 5.48
CA PHE A 96 13.50 1.32 6.60
C PHE A 96 14.71 1.38 7.53
N ASN A 97 15.40 0.25 7.76
CA ASN A 97 16.60 0.24 8.62
C ASN A 97 17.77 0.99 7.98
N ARG A 98 17.94 0.88 6.65
CA ARG A 98 19.04 1.55 5.93
C ARG A 98 18.76 3.02 5.64
N SER A 99 17.49 3.38 5.44
CA SER A 99 17.14 4.67 4.83
C SER A 99 15.93 5.37 5.43
N GLY A 100 15.33 4.84 6.50
CA GLY A 100 14.14 5.39 7.14
C GLY A 100 14.34 5.77 8.60
N ALA A 101 15.54 6.20 8.98
CA ALA A 101 15.85 6.54 10.38
C ALA A 101 14.92 7.66 10.91
N ALA A 102 14.53 8.62 10.07
CA ALA A 102 13.58 9.67 10.41
C ALA A 102 12.12 9.36 10.00
N ILE A 103 11.80 8.08 9.76
CA ILE A 103 10.42 7.60 9.59
C ILE A 103 10.08 6.75 10.83
N PRO A 104 9.20 7.21 11.74
CA PRO A 104 8.78 6.44 12.90
C PRO A 104 8.14 5.10 12.52
N THR A 105 8.28 4.05 13.35
CA THR A 105 7.72 2.71 13.06
C THR A 105 6.22 2.73 12.82
N GLY A 106 5.48 3.55 13.57
CA GLY A 106 4.04 3.78 13.39
C GLY A 106 3.66 4.48 12.08
N ARG A 107 4.61 4.72 11.17
CA ARG A 107 4.40 5.27 9.81
C ARG A 107 5.04 4.42 8.72
N ARG A 108 5.61 3.27 9.08
CA ARG A 108 6.24 2.31 8.16
C ARG A 108 5.23 1.24 7.79
N VAL A 109 4.93 1.13 6.51
CA VAL A 109 4.06 0.09 5.98
C VAL A 109 4.89 -0.86 5.14
N MET A 110 4.54 -2.14 5.18
CA MET A 110 5.02 -3.11 4.22
C MET A 110 3.87 -3.45 3.28
N ASP A 111 4.14 -3.46 1.98
CA ASP A 111 3.20 -4.00 1.01
C ASP A 111 3.87 -5.05 0.13
N TYR A 112 3.11 -6.07 -0.24
CA TYR A 112 3.64 -7.11 -1.12
C TYR A 112 2.57 -7.79 -1.96
N GLY A 113 2.93 -8.07 -3.20
CA GLY A 113 2.20 -8.93 -4.11
C GLY A 113 2.56 -8.65 -5.55
N ASP A 114 1.63 -8.89 -6.47
CA ASP A 114 1.83 -8.88 -7.91
C ASP A 114 0.56 -8.37 -8.61
N SER A 115 0.75 -7.81 -9.80
CA SER A 115 -0.33 -7.51 -10.76
C SER A 115 -1.25 -8.69 -11.07
N ASP A 116 -0.75 -9.92 -10.92
CA ASP A 116 -1.49 -11.17 -10.90
C ASP A 116 -1.20 -11.87 -9.57
N ILE A 117 -2.11 -11.73 -8.61
CA ILE A 117 -1.93 -12.21 -7.24
C ILE A 117 -1.63 -13.72 -7.16
N SER A 118 -1.95 -14.51 -8.18
CA SER A 118 -1.66 -15.95 -8.21
C SER A 118 -0.16 -16.26 -8.29
N LYS A 119 0.63 -15.33 -8.82
CA LYS A 119 2.07 -15.51 -9.04
C LYS A 119 2.82 -15.44 -7.73
N GLY A 120 3.40 -16.57 -7.33
CA GLY A 120 4.22 -16.65 -6.12
C GLY A 120 3.44 -16.50 -4.81
N PHE A 121 2.11 -16.62 -4.83
CA PHE A 121 1.28 -16.37 -3.65
C PHE A 121 1.58 -17.28 -2.45
N GLY A 122 1.72 -18.58 -2.71
CA GLY A 122 1.87 -19.63 -1.69
C GLY A 122 0.54 -19.96 -0.98
N ASN A 123 0.62 -20.47 0.24
CA ASN A 123 -0.50 -20.89 1.08
C ASN A 123 -0.37 -20.41 2.53
N CYS A 124 0.57 -19.47 2.77
CA CYS A 124 0.80 -18.78 4.05
C CYS A 124 1.49 -19.65 5.12
N THR A 125 2.07 -20.78 4.73
CA THR A 125 2.81 -21.69 5.62
C THR A 125 4.25 -21.94 5.17
N GLU A 126 4.62 -21.45 3.99
CA GLU A 126 5.95 -21.63 3.44
C GLU A 126 7.02 -20.92 4.28
N ALA A 127 8.19 -21.53 4.39
CA ALA A 127 9.38 -20.86 4.92
C ALA A 127 9.91 -19.80 3.94
N GLY A 128 9.65 -19.98 2.64
CA GLY A 128 10.16 -19.17 1.54
C GLY A 128 9.49 -17.80 1.37
N ARG A 129 9.74 -17.19 0.20
CA ARG A 129 9.39 -15.80 -0.15
C ARG A 129 8.02 -15.65 -0.82
N SER A 130 7.09 -16.56 -0.54
CA SER A 130 5.76 -16.49 -1.12
C SER A 130 4.98 -15.31 -0.54
N THR A 131 4.17 -14.64 -1.36
CA THR A 131 3.46 -13.41 -0.99
C THR A 131 2.72 -13.54 0.33
N CYS A 132 1.94 -14.61 0.50
CA CYS A 132 1.15 -14.81 1.70
C CYS A 132 2.02 -15.05 2.94
N ALA A 133 3.07 -15.86 2.83
CA ALA A 133 3.97 -16.15 3.93
C ALA A 133 4.75 -14.90 4.39
N GLU A 134 5.20 -14.07 3.44
CA GLU A 134 5.92 -12.83 3.74
C GLU A 134 5.01 -11.78 4.37
N LEU A 135 3.78 -11.63 3.89
CA LEU A 135 2.80 -10.74 4.52
C LEU A 135 2.42 -11.19 5.93
N LYS A 136 2.33 -12.51 6.17
CA LYS A 136 2.11 -13.06 7.51
C LYS A 136 3.26 -12.73 8.48
N LYS A 137 4.50 -12.81 8.00
CA LYS A 137 5.68 -12.37 8.77
C LYS A 137 5.61 -10.86 9.05
N GLY A 138 5.25 -10.06 8.06
CA GLY A 138 5.05 -8.61 8.23
C GLY A 138 3.95 -8.27 9.23
N ALA A 139 2.84 -9.03 9.25
CA ALA A 139 1.77 -8.84 10.24
C ALA A 139 2.26 -9.14 11.67
N ALA A 140 3.18 -10.09 11.84
CA ALA A 140 3.84 -10.33 13.13
C ALA A 140 4.75 -9.15 13.53
N ASP A 141 5.50 -8.57 12.59
CA ASP A 141 6.31 -7.37 12.85
C ASP A 141 5.42 -6.15 13.22
N ARG A 142 4.26 -6.01 12.57
CA ARG A 142 3.24 -5.02 12.95
C ARG A 142 2.73 -5.24 14.36
N ALA A 143 2.37 -6.48 14.71
CA ALA A 143 1.92 -6.82 16.07
C ALA A 143 3.00 -6.54 17.12
N ALA A 144 4.28 -6.62 16.75
CA ALA A 144 5.43 -6.25 17.58
C ALA A 144 5.76 -4.74 17.56
N GLY A 145 4.95 -3.89 16.91
CA GLY A 145 5.16 -2.44 16.84
C GLY A 145 6.30 -1.98 15.93
N GLN A 146 6.80 -2.85 15.06
CA GLN A 146 7.88 -2.54 14.12
C GLN A 146 7.37 -1.95 12.80
N LEU A 147 6.12 -2.23 12.46
CA LEU A 147 5.38 -1.69 11.32
C LEU A 147 4.04 -1.13 11.79
N ALA A 148 3.53 -0.15 11.05
CA ALA A 148 2.19 0.42 11.24
C ALA A 148 1.10 -0.48 10.66
N ALA A 149 1.36 -1.04 9.47
CA ALA A 149 0.41 -1.85 8.72
C ALA A 149 1.11 -2.79 7.73
N THR A 150 0.38 -3.82 7.29
CA THR A 150 0.70 -4.61 6.10
C THR A 150 -0.42 -4.56 5.07
N LEU A 151 -0.05 -4.44 3.79
CA LEU A 151 -1.00 -4.40 2.67
C LEU A 151 -0.64 -5.42 1.60
N SER A 152 -1.62 -5.95 0.88
CA SER A 152 -1.38 -6.76 -0.31
C SER A 152 -1.93 -6.11 -1.57
N TRP A 153 -1.39 -6.46 -2.73
CA TRP A 153 -1.87 -6.04 -4.02
C TRP A 153 -1.50 -7.06 -5.11
N THR A 154 -2.25 -7.23 -6.20
CA THR A 154 -3.59 -6.71 -6.46
C THR A 154 -4.57 -7.87 -6.59
N THR A 155 -5.63 -7.88 -5.78
CA THR A 155 -6.73 -8.84 -5.98
C THR A 155 -7.77 -8.30 -6.95
N THR A 156 -8.43 -9.18 -7.68
CA THR A 156 -9.53 -8.90 -8.60
C THR A 156 -10.85 -9.49 -8.09
N TYR A 157 -11.93 -9.30 -8.85
CA TYR A 157 -13.25 -9.86 -8.52
C TYR A 157 -13.31 -11.40 -8.60
N ASN A 158 -12.28 -12.05 -9.15
CA ASN A 158 -12.19 -13.52 -9.28
C ASN A 158 -11.27 -14.17 -8.25
N ASP A 159 -10.85 -13.44 -7.21
CA ASP A 159 -9.82 -13.88 -6.26
C ASP A 159 -10.33 -14.19 -4.83
N PRO A 160 -11.50 -14.84 -4.63
CA PRO A 160 -12.07 -15.03 -3.29
C PRO A 160 -11.14 -15.83 -2.37
N TRP A 161 -10.44 -16.82 -2.92
CA TRP A 161 -9.50 -17.64 -2.16
C TRP A 161 -8.28 -16.83 -1.69
N TYR A 162 -7.76 -15.92 -2.52
CA TYR A 162 -6.64 -15.05 -2.14
C TYR A 162 -7.07 -14.04 -1.08
N VAL A 163 -8.25 -13.44 -1.22
CA VAL A 163 -8.83 -12.54 -0.19
C VAL A 163 -8.95 -13.26 1.15
N ASP A 164 -9.46 -14.50 1.14
CA ASP A 164 -9.57 -15.33 2.35
C ASP A 164 -8.22 -15.58 3.02
N LYS A 165 -7.21 -15.94 2.22
CA LYS A 165 -5.85 -16.18 2.73
C LYS A 165 -5.18 -14.91 3.24
N LEU A 166 -5.34 -13.79 2.55
CA LEU A 166 -4.74 -12.51 2.93
C LEU A 166 -5.30 -11.99 4.26
N LEU A 167 -6.63 -12.00 4.42
CA LEU A 167 -7.28 -11.47 5.63
C LEU A 167 -7.31 -12.50 6.77
N GLY A 168 -7.62 -13.75 6.46
CA GLY A 168 -7.74 -14.84 7.43
C GLY A 168 -6.39 -15.33 7.97
N ASP A 169 -5.46 -15.67 7.07
CA ASP A 169 -4.21 -16.35 7.44
C ASP A 169 -3.02 -15.40 7.53
N ALA A 170 -2.86 -14.49 6.56
CA ALA A 170 -1.76 -13.52 6.53
C ALA A 170 -1.99 -12.32 7.45
N ARG A 171 -3.25 -12.04 7.81
CA ARG A 171 -3.65 -10.95 8.70
C ARG A 171 -3.22 -9.56 8.21
N VAL A 172 -3.32 -9.32 6.90
CA VAL A 172 -3.08 -7.97 6.34
C VAL A 172 -4.15 -6.98 6.80
N ASP A 173 -3.77 -5.71 6.94
CA ASP A 173 -4.69 -4.64 7.33
C ASP A 173 -5.49 -4.09 6.14
N GLY A 174 -5.05 -4.36 4.91
CA GLY A 174 -5.74 -3.92 3.71
C GLY A 174 -5.27 -4.61 2.44
N ILE A 175 -6.10 -4.52 1.41
CA ILE A 175 -5.86 -5.09 0.09
C ILE A 175 -6.15 -4.00 -0.95
N ILE A 176 -5.20 -3.77 -1.85
CA ILE A 176 -5.44 -2.98 -3.06
C ILE A 176 -6.17 -3.92 -4.03
N ALA A 177 -7.43 -3.60 -4.34
CA ALA A 177 -8.33 -4.43 -5.15
C ALA A 177 -8.82 -3.67 -6.39
N GLY A 178 -8.76 -4.30 -7.56
CA GLY A 178 -9.23 -3.71 -8.82
C GLY A 178 -8.62 -4.39 -10.04
N TYR A 179 -8.21 -3.61 -11.05
CA TYR A 179 -7.60 -4.17 -12.26
C TYR A 179 -6.19 -4.68 -11.97
N GLY A 180 -6.05 -6.00 -11.96
CA GLY A 180 -4.77 -6.68 -12.14
C GLY A 180 -4.36 -6.77 -13.63
N ALA A 181 -3.53 -7.75 -13.97
CA ALA A 181 -3.04 -8.02 -15.33
C ALA A 181 -4.14 -8.41 -16.35
N PHE A 182 -5.34 -8.79 -15.90
CA PHE A 182 -6.42 -9.36 -16.74
C PHE A 182 -6.95 -8.46 -17.86
N THR A 183 -6.72 -7.14 -17.81
CA THR A 183 -7.14 -6.20 -18.87
C THR A 183 -6.01 -5.29 -19.37
N GLY A 184 -4.75 -5.68 -19.12
CA GLY A 184 -3.58 -4.91 -19.56
C GLY A 184 -3.20 -3.74 -18.65
N VAL A 185 -3.22 -3.93 -17.32
CA VAL A 185 -2.88 -2.91 -16.30
C VAL A 185 -3.53 -1.56 -16.63
N ARG A 186 -4.84 -1.48 -16.42
CA ARG A 186 -5.60 -0.24 -16.61
C ARG A 186 -5.59 0.59 -15.33
N GLU A 187 -5.72 1.90 -15.51
CA GLU A 187 -6.05 2.78 -14.41
C GLU A 187 -7.34 2.31 -13.71
N TYR A 188 -7.40 2.44 -12.38
CA TYR A 188 -8.61 2.19 -11.63
C TYR A 188 -9.73 3.10 -12.15
N ASP A 189 -10.86 2.51 -12.53
CA ASP A 189 -12.00 3.24 -13.06
C ASP A 189 -13.28 2.94 -12.27
N ARG A 190 -14.39 3.56 -12.70
CA ARG A 190 -15.72 3.35 -12.10
C ARG A 190 -16.45 2.14 -12.71
N GLY A 191 -15.74 1.25 -13.39
CA GLY A 191 -16.26 0.05 -14.00
C GLY A 191 -16.67 -0.99 -12.96
N TRP A 192 -17.54 -1.90 -13.37
CA TRP A 192 -18.09 -2.93 -12.48
C TRP A 192 -17.01 -3.88 -11.96
N GLN A 193 -15.92 -4.08 -12.71
CA GLN A 193 -14.81 -4.95 -12.31
C GLN A 193 -14.09 -4.43 -11.07
N CYS A 194 -13.75 -3.13 -11.04
CA CYS A 194 -13.18 -2.48 -9.86
C CYS A 194 -14.17 -2.51 -8.68
N ALA A 195 -15.43 -2.19 -8.93
CA ALA A 195 -16.47 -2.23 -7.90
C ALA A 195 -16.62 -3.64 -7.29
N ASN A 196 -16.60 -4.69 -8.12
CA ASN A 196 -16.75 -6.07 -7.67
C ASN A 196 -15.49 -6.60 -6.96
N ALA A 197 -14.29 -6.18 -7.36
CA ALA A 197 -13.07 -6.52 -6.62
C ALA A 197 -13.10 -5.97 -5.19
N VAL A 198 -13.58 -4.73 -5.04
CA VAL A 198 -13.82 -4.11 -3.73
C VAL A 198 -14.94 -4.81 -2.96
N ASN A 199 -16.06 -5.13 -3.62
CA ASN A 199 -17.18 -5.81 -2.98
C ASN A 199 -16.79 -7.19 -2.49
N LEU A 200 -15.93 -7.91 -3.20
CA LEU A 200 -15.42 -9.19 -2.75
C LEU A 200 -14.72 -9.12 -1.37
N VAL A 201 -13.89 -8.09 -1.17
CA VAL A 201 -13.25 -7.83 0.13
C VAL A 201 -14.30 -7.50 1.20
N ARG A 202 -15.25 -6.61 0.89
CA ARG A 202 -16.33 -6.22 1.81
C ARG A 202 -17.20 -7.41 2.22
N ASP A 203 -17.57 -8.26 1.27
CA ASP A 203 -18.38 -9.44 1.52
C ASP A 203 -17.66 -10.45 2.40
N TRP A 204 -16.37 -10.66 2.17
CA TRP A 204 -15.56 -11.50 3.05
C TRP A 204 -15.53 -10.93 4.48
N VAL A 205 -15.27 -9.62 4.63
CA VAL A 205 -15.24 -8.96 5.94
C VAL A 205 -16.58 -9.06 6.66
N ASN A 206 -17.69 -8.84 5.94
CA ASN A 206 -19.04 -8.96 6.50
C ASN A 206 -19.34 -10.38 6.99
N ARG A 207 -18.92 -11.41 6.26
CA ARG A 207 -19.04 -12.82 6.70
C ARG A 207 -18.16 -13.15 7.90
N HIS A 208 -17.09 -12.38 8.14
CA HIS A 208 -16.16 -12.55 9.26
C HIS A 208 -16.25 -11.43 10.30
N GLY A 209 -17.44 -10.81 10.44
CA GLY A 209 -17.70 -9.63 11.28
C GLY A 209 -17.33 -9.76 12.76
N ALA A 210 -17.22 -10.98 13.27
CA ALA A 210 -16.78 -11.25 14.65
C ALA A 210 -15.29 -10.92 14.90
N THR A 211 -14.47 -10.90 13.83
CA THR A 211 -13.02 -10.71 13.93
C THR A 211 -12.49 -9.60 13.03
N HIS A 212 -13.27 -9.19 12.01
CA HIS A 212 -12.89 -8.18 11.05
C HIS A 212 -14.02 -7.18 10.87
N ARG A 213 -13.66 -5.96 10.47
CA ARG A 213 -14.61 -4.95 10.02
C ARG A 213 -13.95 -4.06 8.98
N MET A 214 -14.75 -3.47 8.12
CA MET A 214 -14.25 -2.38 7.28
C MET A 214 -13.88 -1.24 8.21
N ALA A 215 -12.67 -0.72 8.01
CA ALA A 215 -12.23 0.40 8.81
C ALA A 215 -13.00 1.68 8.38
N THR A 216 -12.99 2.68 9.25
CA THR A 216 -13.75 3.93 9.15
C THR A 216 -12.83 5.14 9.27
N ALA A 217 -13.34 6.35 9.06
CA ALA A 217 -12.56 7.58 9.24
C ALA A 217 -12.00 7.77 10.67
N GLY A 218 -12.58 7.10 11.67
CA GLY A 218 -12.08 7.10 13.05
C GLY A 218 -10.86 6.20 13.27
N ASP A 219 -10.59 5.26 12.36
CA ASP A 219 -9.46 4.34 12.50
C ASP A 219 -8.16 4.99 12.02
N ARG A 220 -7.13 4.92 12.86
CA ARG A 220 -5.80 5.45 12.57
C ARG A 220 -4.83 4.31 12.30
N MET A 221 -4.38 4.24 11.05
CA MET A 221 -3.28 3.38 10.59
C MET A 221 -1.95 3.91 11.10
N PHE A 222 -1.76 5.24 11.07
CA PHE A 222 -0.51 5.87 11.49
C PHE A 222 -0.60 6.44 12.90
N ARG A 223 0.43 6.18 13.72
CA ARG A 223 0.54 6.61 15.12
C ARG A 223 1.94 7.08 15.46
#